data_AF-A0A346AFC0-F1
#
_entry.id   AF-A0A346AFC0-F1
#
_cell.length_a   1.000
_cell.length_b   1.000
_cell.length_c   1.000
_cell.angle_alpha   90.00
_cell.angle_beta   90.00
_cell.angle_gamma   90.00
#
_symmetry.space_group_name_H-M   'P 1'
#
loop_
_entity.id
_entity.type
_entity.pdbx_description
1 polymer ?
#
loop_
_entity_poly.entity_id
_entity_poly.type
_entity_poly.pdbx_seq_one_letter_code
_entity_poly.pdbx_strand_id
1 'polypeptide(L)'
;MCLPHAGGSASFFFPVSKALTPAVEVLAVQYPGRQDRRHEANIADLPELADRIFAALRGLDDRPMALFGHSMGAVLAYEIALRARDAGLPSPVRLFASGRRAPSRHRDERVHLEPDARIVAELRMLSGTNAAMLADPEVLDMIMPAVRSDYRAVETYRHEPGRTLDCPVTVLTGDSDPRVSPDEAEAWTEHTTGPTEVEVLPGGHFFLVEHSARVVRLVADKLKGQ
;
A
#
# COMPACT_ATOMS: atom_id res chain seq x y z
N MET A 1 8.28 3.49 6.64
CA MET A 1 7.09 4.21 6.14
C MET A 1 5.98 3.21 5.84
N CYS A 2 4.74 3.55 6.22
CA CYS A 2 3.54 2.74 5.96
C CYS A 2 2.58 3.50 5.04
N LEU A 3 2.21 2.88 3.92
CA LEU A 3 1.36 3.44 2.87
C LEU A 3 0.00 2.73 2.84
N PRO A 4 -1.11 3.45 3.13
CA PRO A 4 -2.44 2.85 3.14
C PRO A 4 -2.92 2.38 1.76
N HIS A 5 -3.93 1.51 1.78
CA HIS A 5 -4.74 1.12 0.63
C HIS A 5 -5.65 2.27 0.14
N ALA A 6 -6.32 2.07 -1.00
CA ALA A 6 -7.29 3.01 -1.53
C ALA A 6 -8.42 3.27 -0.52
N GLY A 7 -8.73 4.54 -0.24
CA GLY A 7 -9.69 4.92 0.80
C GLY A 7 -9.17 4.82 2.24
N GLY A 8 -7.98 4.24 2.44
CA GLY A 8 -7.31 4.16 3.73
C GLY A 8 -6.76 5.52 4.19
N SER A 9 -6.41 5.60 5.47
CA SER A 9 -5.82 6.78 6.11
C SER A 9 -4.64 6.37 7.00
N ALA A 10 -3.82 7.35 7.39
CA ALA A 10 -2.66 7.12 8.25
C ALA A 10 -3.02 6.41 9.58
N SER A 11 -4.20 6.67 10.13
CA SER A 11 -4.67 6.08 11.39
C SER A 11 -4.78 4.56 11.35
N PHE A 12 -4.90 3.94 10.16
CA PHE A 12 -4.88 2.49 9.99
C PHE A 12 -3.61 1.86 10.59
N PHE A 13 -2.48 2.56 10.53
CA PHE A 13 -1.19 2.08 11.04
C PHE A 13 -0.92 2.46 12.49
N PHE A 14 -1.86 3.07 13.21
CA PHE A 14 -1.66 3.41 14.62
C PHE A 14 -1.34 2.18 15.50
N PRO A 15 -2.08 1.05 15.41
CA PRO A 15 -1.73 -0.16 16.17
C PRO A 15 -0.34 -0.71 15.81
N VAL A 16 0.05 -0.64 14.53
CA VAL A 16 1.36 -1.07 14.04
C VAL A 16 2.47 -0.20 14.64
N SER A 17 2.28 1.12 14.67
CA SER A 17 3.21 2.07 15.30
C SER A 17 3.46 1.74 16.78
N LYS A 18 2.40 1.44 17.53
CA LYS A 18 2.52 1.04 18.94
C LYS A 18 3.27 -0.27 19.13
N ALA A 19 3.06 -1.24 18.26
CA ALA A 19 3.64 -2.57 18.40
C ALA A 19 5.12 -2.65 17.96
N LEU A 20 5.57 -1.76 17.08
CA LEU A 20 6.94 -1.72 16.58
C LEU A 20 7.89 -0.81 17.39
N THR A 21 7.33 0.08 18.22
CA THR A 21 8.12 0.94 19.11
C THR A 21 8.75 0.15 20.26
N PRO A 22 9.95 0.54 20.76
CA PRO A 22 10.78 1.65 20.30
C PRO A 22 11.76 1.29 19.18
N ALA A 23 11.80 0.02 18.74
CA ALA A 23 12.83 -0.46 17.83
C ALA A 23 12.69 0.09 16.40
N VAL A 24 11.46 0.32 15.94
CA VAL A 24 11.17 0.89 14.62
C VAL A 24 10.20 2.06 14.77
N GLU A 25 10.55 3.18 14.16
CA GLU A 25 9.68 4.35 14.03
C GLU A 25 8.76 4.20 12.81
N VAL A 26 7.45 4.32 13.04
CA VAL A 26 6.45 4.19 11.98
C VAL A 26 6.00 5.57 11.49
N LEU A 27 6.39 5.91 10.27
CA LEU A 27 5.87 7.04 9.51
C LEU A 27 4.67 6.61 8.67
N ALA A 28 3.46 6.93 9.11
CA ALA A 28 2.23 6.58 8.39
C ALA A 28 1.81 7.72 7.45
N VAL A 29 1.61 7.41 6.17
CA VAL A 29 1.31 8.42 5.14
C VAL A 29 -0.18 8.78 5.16
N GLN A 30 -0.48 10.09 5.19
CA GLN A 30 -1.83 10.64 5.01
C GLN A 30 -1.95 11.27 3.62
N TYR A 31 -2.69 10.62 2.71
CA TYR A 31 -2.94 11.14 1.37
C TYR A 31 -3.87 12.37 1.41
N PRO A 32 -3.79 13.29 0.42
CA PRO A 32 -4.79 14.34 0.23
C PRO A 32 -6.22 13.76 0.15
N GLY A 33 -7.19 14.51 0.65
CA GLY A 33 -8.60 14.08 0.69
C GLY A 33 -8.96 13.11 1.83
N ARG A 34 -8.03 12.81 2.76
CA ARG A 34 -8.29 11.94 3.91
C ARG A 34 -8.29 12.71 5.23
N GLN A 35 -9.26 12.44 6.09
CA GLN A 35 -9.33 12.91 7.48
C GLN A 35 -9.05 14.42 7.63
N ASP A 36 -7.95 14.80 8.27
CA ASP A 36 -7.51 16.18 8.47
C ASP A 36 -7.17 16.89 7.15
N ARG A 37 -6.78 16.13 6.12
CA ARG A 37 -6.51 16.61 4.75
C ARG A 37 -7.71 16.50 3.80
N ARG A 38 -8.93 16.28 4.31
CA ARG A 38 -10.15 16.08 3.47
C ARG A 38 -10.50 17.20 2.50
N HIS A 39 -10.02 18.42 2.77
CA HIS A 39 -10.27 19.60 1.93
C HIS A 39 -9.22 19.78 0.83
N GLU A 40 -8.15 18.98 0.85
CA GLU A 40 -7.14 19.03 -0.20
C GLU A 40 -7.60 18.28 -1.45
N ALA A 41 -7.18 18.76 -2.62
CA ALA A 41 -7.51 18.11 -3.88
C ALA A 41 -6.93 16.69 -3.94
N ASN A 42 -7.76 15.73 -4.34
CA ASN A 42 -7.34 14.35 -4.57
C ASN A 42 -6.34 14.27 -5.72
N ILE A 43 -5.43 13.30 -5.66
CA ILE A 43 -4.46 13.01 -6.71
C ILE A 43 -4.86 11.66 -7.31
N ALA A 44 -5.16 11.65 -8.61
CA ALA A 44 -5.64 10.47 -9.33
C ALA A 44 -4.56 9.78 -10.18
N ASP A 45 -3.29 10.11 -9.94
CA ASP A 45 -2.12 9.58 -10.63
C ASP A 45 -1.10 9.08 -9.61
N LEU A 46 -0.73 7.79 -9.66
CA LEU A 46 0.19 7.21 -8.69
C LEU A 46 1.63 7.74 -8.82
N PRO A 47 2.20 7.92 -10.02
CA PRO A 47 3.50 8.58 -10.15
C PRO A 47 3.53 9.97 -9.51
N GLU A 48 2.53 10.82 -9.77
CA GLU A 48 2.44 12.15 -9.14
C GLU A 48 2.33 12.05 -7.61
N LEU A 49 1.49 11.14 -7.10
CA LEU A 49 1.35 10.95 -5.66
C LEU A 49 2.67 10.46 -5.02
N ALA A 50 3.38 9.55 -5.68
CA ALA A 50 4.68 9.07 -5.26
C ALA A 50 5.73 10.19 -5.27
N ASP A 51 5.74 11.07 -6.28
CA ASP A 51 6.63 12.24 -6.32
C ASP A 51 6.42 13.16 -5.11
N ARG A 52 5.15 13.44 -4.77
CA ARG A 52 4.83 14.31 -3.62
C ARG A 52 5.19 13.67 -2.29
N ILE A 53 4.96 12.37 -2.12
CA ILE A 53 5.35 11.64 -0.90
C ILE A 53 6.88 11.60 -0.80
N PHE A 54 7.58 11.30 -1.89
CA PHE A 54 9.03 11.26 -1.93
C PHE A 54 9.66 12.64 -1.65
N ALA A 55 9.08 13.72 -2.17
CA ALA A 55 9.52 15.08 -1.86
C ALA A 55 9.39 15.40 -0.36
N ALA A 56 8.33 14.89 0.29
CA ALA A 56 8.12 15.04 1.74
C ALA A 56 9.09 14.19 2.59
N LEU A 57 9.83 13.25 2.00
CA LEU A 57 10.85 12.46 2.69
C LEU A 57 12.19 13.15 2.82
N ARG A 58 12.40 14.29 2.14
CA ARG A 58 13.68 15.01 2.20
C ARG A 58 14.00 15.39 3.66
N GLY A 59 15.19 14.98 4.13
CA GLY A 59 15.65 15.21 5.49
C GLY A 59 15.25 14.13 6.50
N LEU A 60 14.65 13.02 6.05
CA LEU A 60 14.38 11.82 6.86
C LEU A 60 15.29 10.64 6.46
N ASP A 61 16.46 10.96 5.89
CA ASP A 61 17.46 10.05 5.34
C ASP A 61 18.62 9.76 6.30
N ASP A 62 18.51 10.19 7.56
CA ASP A 62 19.52 9.95 8.61
C ASP A 62 19.50 8.51 9.15
N ARG A 63 18.50 7.69 8.78
CA ARG A 63 18.31 6.32 9.27
C ARG A 63 17.89 5.36 8.15
N PRO A 64 18.17 4.05 8.32
CA PRO A 64 17.69 3.04 7.38
C PRO A 64 16.16 3.05 7.28
N MET A 65 15.65 3.07 6.04
CA MET A 65 14.20 3.14 5.77
C MET A 65 13.68 1.81 5.24
N ALA A 66 12.58 1.32 5.81
CA ALA A 66 11.78 0.25 5.21
C ALA A 66 10.43 0.80 4.72
N LEU A 67 9.89 0.21 3.65
CA LEU A 67 8.60 0.60 3.09
C LEU A 67 7.60 -0.53 3.26
N PHE A 68 6.42 -0.24 3.81
CA PHE A 68 5.30 -1.17 3.89
C PHE A 68 4.11 -0.55 3.17
N GLY A 69 3.53 -1.25 2.23
CA GLY A 69 2.37 -0.78 1.50
C GLY A 69 1.31 -1.87 1.35
N HIS A 70 0.04 -1.51 1.55
CA HIS A 70 -1.08 -2.43 1.31
C HIS A 70 -1.89 -2.00 0.08
N SER A 71 -2.16 -2.93 -0.84
CA SER A 71 -2.93 -2.70 -2.07
C SER A 71 -2.36 -1.51 -2.88
N MET A 72 -3.07 -0.38 -2.99
CA MET A 72 -2.54 0.87 -3.57
C MET A 72 -1.18 1.27 -2.98
N GLY A 73 -1.05 1.17 -1.65
CA GLY A 73 0.17 1.54 -0.95
C GLY A 73 1.37 0.69 -1.34
N ALA A 74 1.19 -0.55 -1.79
CA ALA A 74 2.28 -1.40 -2.28
C ALA A 74 2.86 -0.87 -3.60
N VAL A 75 2.00 -0.35 -4.48
CA VAL A 75 2.43 0.31 -5.72
C VAL A 75 3.18 1.60 -5.41
N LEU A 76 2.65 2.41 -4.49
CA LEU A 76 3.35 3.63 -4.04
C LEU A 76 4.70 3.32 -3.37
N ALA A 77 4.78 2.26 -2.55
CA ALA A 77 6.04 1.81 -1.96
C ALA A 77 7.08 1.48 -3.03
N TYR A 78 6.68 0.75 -4.08
CA TYR A 78 7.54 0.42 -5.22
C TYR A 78 8.03 1.68 -5.95
N GLU A 79 7.10 2.59 -6.28
CA GLU A 79 7.40 3.85 -6.97
C GLU A 79 8.29 4.79 -6.15
N ILE A 80 8.13 4.82 -4.83
CA ILE A 80 8.98 5.59 -3.91
C ILE A 80 10.39 4.99 -3.84
N ALA A 81 10.50 3.66 -3.79
CA ALA A 81 11.80 2.99 -3.80
C ALA A 81 12.56 3.23 -5.11
N LEU A 82 11.87 3.23 -6.26
CA LEU A 82 12.46 3.60 -7.55
C LEU A 82 12.97 5.05 -7.56
N ARG A 83 12.20 5.99 -7.01
CA ARG A 83 12.62 7.40 -6.90
C ARG A 83 13.83 7.58 -5.99
N ALA A 84 13.90 6.84 -4.88
CA ALA A 84 15.06 6.85 -4.00
C ALA A 84 16.32 6.39 -4.75
N ARG A 85 16.21 5.31 -5.53
CA ARG A 85 17.28 4.83 -6.41
C ARG A 85 17.70 5.88 -7.44
N ASP A 86 16.75 6.48 -8.16
CA ASP A 86 17.06 7.49 -9.19
C ASP A 86 17.72 8.74 -8.63
N ALA A 87 17.35 9.12 -7.39
CA ALA A 87 17.94 10.24 -6.68
C ALA A 87 19.32 9.93 -6.05
N GLY A 88 19.81 8.69 -6.16
CA GLY A 88 21.06 8.26 -5.54
C GLY A 88 21.01 8.22 -4.00
N LEU A 89 19.81 8.12 -3.43
CA LEU A 89 19.62 7.96 -1.99
C LEU A 89 19.86 6.50 -1.58
N PRO A 90 20.15 6.23 -0.30
CA PRO A 90 20.23 4.86 0.20
C PRO A 90 18.97 4.06 -0.15
N SER A 91 19.17 2.86 -0.70
CA SER A 91 18.08 1.94 -0.99
C SER A 91 17.32 1.59 0.30
N PRO A 92 15.99 1.43 0.27
CA PRO A 92 15.26 0.92 1.42
C PRO A 92 15.86 -0.42 1.90
N VAL A 93 15.92 -0.67 3.20
CA VAL A 93 16.44 -1.96 3.71
C VAL A 93 15.52 -3.13 3.35
N ARG A 94 14.24 -2.85 3.12
CA ARG A 94 13.24 -3.80 2.67
C ARG A 94 11.98 -3.09 2.16
N LEU A 95 11.35 -3.69 1.16
CA LEU A 95 9.97 -3.39 0.76
C LEU A 95 9.04 -4.53 1.18
N PHE A 96 7.92 -4.20 1.82
CA PHE A 96 6.83 -5.11 2.12
C PHE A 96 5.64 -4.78 1.21
N ALA A 97 5.40 -5.64 0.21
CA ALA A 97 4.29 -5.52 -0.73
C ALA A 97 3.11 -6.37 -0.24
N SER A 98 2.10 -5.73 0.35
CA SER A 98 0.95 -6.44 0.94
C SER A 98 -0.29 -6.33 0.05
N GLY A 99 -0.99 -7.44 -0.19
CA GLY A 99 -2.29 -7.48 -0.87
C GLY A 99 -2.27 -6.85 -2.26
N ARG A 100 -1.17 -7.02 -3.00
CA ARG A 100 -1.05 -6.46 -4.35
C ARG A 100 -0.24 -7.36 -5.26
N ARG A 101 -0.78 -7.62 -6.45
CA ARG A 101 -0.07 -8.21 -7.60
C ARG A 101 1.17 -7.40 -7.97
N ALA A 102 2.17 -8.04 -8.54
CA ALA A 102 3.38 -7.36 -9.01
C ALA A 102 3.07 -6.20 -9.98
N PRO A 103 3.88 -5.12 -10.01
CA PRO A 103 3.64 -3.97 -10.88
C PRO A 103 3.49 -4.32 -12.38
N SER A 104 4.14 -5.40 -12.83
CA SER A 104 4.05 -5.92 -14.21
C SER A 104 2.76 -6.67 -14.52
N ARG A 105 1.98 -7.07 -13.51
CA ARG A 105 0.74 -7.84 -13.69
C ARG A 105 -0.46 -6.90 -13.75
N HIS A 106 -1.05 -6.82 -14.93
CA HIS A 106 -2.17 -5.94 -15.21
C HIS A 106 -3.48 -6.74 -15.35
N ARG A 107 -4.56 -6.18 -14.80
CA ARG A 107 -5.95 -6.61 -15.03
C ARG A 107 -6.74 -5.38 -15.50
N ASP A 108 -7.62 -5.53 -16.50
CA ASP A 108 -8.52 -4.45 -16.94
C ASP A 108 -9.61 -4.26 -15.87
N GLU A 109 -9.35 -3.33 -14.96
CA GLU A 109 -10.23 -2.97 -13.85
C GLU A 109 -10.81 -1.58 -14.13
N ARG A 110 -12.12 -1.42 -13.92
CA ARG A 110 -12.87 -0.19 -14.26
C ARG A 110 -13.84 0.23 -13.17
N VAL A 111 -13.61 -0.18 -11.92
CA VAL A 111 -14.49 0.13 -10.80
C VAL A 111 -14.63 1.65 -10.62
N HIS A 112 -13.58 2.43 -10.91
CA HIS A 112 -13.65 3.90 -10.85
C HIS A 112 -14.62 4.55 -11.85
N LEU A 113 -15.09 3.82 -12.87
CA LEU A 113 -16.09 4.29 -13.85
C LEU A 113 -17.52 3.90 -13.48
N GLU A 114 -17.68 2.98 -12.53
CA GLU A 114 -18.98 2.47 -12.09
C GLU A 114 -19.71 3.48 -11.19
N PRO A 115 -21.04 3.38 -11.03
CA PRO A 115 -21.79 4.17 -10.06
C PRO A 115 -21.30 3.94 -8.62
N ASP A 116 -21.45 4.95 -7.74
CA ASP A 116 -20.94 4.88 -6.35
C ASP A 116 -21.43 3.63 -5.61
N ALA A 117 -22.68 3.20 -5.83
CA ALA A 117 -23.23 1.99 -5.23
C ALA A 117 -22.40 0.72 -5.55
N ARG A 118 -21.81 0.63 -6.74
CA ARG A 118 -20.93 -0.48 -7.12
C ARG A 118 -19.56 -0.39 -6.46
N ILE A 119 -19.01 0.82 -6.36
CA ILE A 119 -17.74 1.05 -5.64
C ILE A 119 -17.90 0.73 -4.15
N VAL A 120 -19.02 1.13 -3.53
CA VAL A 120 -19.32 0.81 -2.13
C VAL A 120 -19.50 -0.70 -1.93
N ALA A 121 -20.16 -1.38 -2.87
CA ALA A 121 -20.28 -2.85 -2.82
C ALA A 121 -18.91 -3.53 -2.88
N GLU A 122 -18.00 -3.04 -3.73
CA GLU A 122 -16.63 -3.52 -3.82
C GLU A 122 -15.85 -3.26 -2.53
N LEU A 123 -15.92 -2.04 -1.99
CA LEU A 123 -15.29 -1.69 -0.72
C LEU A 123 -15.76 -2.59 0.43
N ARG A 124 -17.06 -2.87 0.51
CA ARG A 124 -17.64 -3.76 1.54
C ARG A 124 -17.17 -5.20 1.36
N MET A 125 -17.09 -5.68 0.12
CA MET A 125 -16.61 -7.02 -0.19
C MET A 125 -15.14 -7.20 0.23
N LEU A 126 -14.30 -6.19 -0.05
CA LEU A 126 -12.88 -6.24 0.31
C LEU A 126 -12.65 -6.02 1.82
N SER A 127 -13.28 -5.00 2.41
CA SER A 127 -13.01 -4.55 3.80
C SER A 127 -13.54 -5.48 4.89
N GLY A 128 -14.37 -6.47 4.54
CA GLY A 128 -14.94 -7.43 5.46
C GLY A 128 -15.62 -6.77 6.68
N THR A 129 -15.12 -7.08 7.87
CA THR A 129 -15.67 -6.66 9.17
C THR A 129 -15.52 -5.18 9.51
N ASN A 130 -14.68 -4.42 8.79
CA ASN A 130 -14.51 -2.96 8.98
C ASN A 130 -15.56 -2.10 8.25
N ALA A 131 -16.59 -2.71 7.67
CA ALA A 131 -17.64 -2.02 6.91
C ALA A 131 -18.57 -1.11 7.73
N ALA A 132 -18.44 -1.06 9.07
CA ALA A 132 -19.33 -0.28 9.94
C ALA A 132 -19.32 1.22 9.62
N MET A 133 -18.17 1.81 9.26
CA MET A 133 -18.10 3.21 8.80
C MET A 133 -18.75 3.42 7.43
N LEU A 134 -18.80 2.38 6.60
CA LEU A 134 -19.45 2.39 5.29
C LEU A 134 -20.97 2.20 5.40
N ALA A 135 -21.55 2.16 6.60
CA ALA A 135 -22.99 2.09 6.81
C ALA A 135 -23.64 3.47 6.94
N ASP A 136 -22.86 4.51 7.25
CA ASP A 136 -23.33 5.89 7.38
C ASP A 136 -23.28 6.61 6.02
N PRO A 137 -24.44 7.03 5.45
CA PRO A 137 -24.49 7.71 4.16
C PRO A 137 -23.74 9.04 4.13
N GLU A 138 -23.74 9.81 5.23
CA GLU A 138 -23.03 11.09 5.27
C GLU A 138 -21.51 10.89 5.26
N VAL A 139 -21.03 9.85 5.96
CA VAL A 139 -19.62 9.44 5.92
C VAL A 139 -19.25 8.94 4.53
N LEU A 140 -20.11 8.12 3.90
CA LEU A 140 -19.89 7.65 2.54
C LEU A 140 -19.75 8.82 1.56
N ASP A 141 -20.72 9.72 1.52
CA ASP A 141 -20.72 10.88 0.61
C ASP A 141 -19.45 11.74 0.80
N MET A 142 -18.97 11.87 2.04
CA MET A 142 -17.74 12.58 2.35
C MET A 142 -16.48 11.89 1.78
N ILE A 143 -16.40 10.56 1.84
CA ILE A 143 -15.19 9.83 1.41
C ILE A 143 -15.20 9.41 -0.06
N MET A 144 -16.38 9.33 -0.70
CA MET A 144 -16.54 8.79 -2.05
C MET A 144 -15.69 9.50 -3.12
N PRO A 145 -15.55 10.84 -3.15
CA PRO A 145 -14.67 11.51 -4.13
C PRO A 145 -13.22 11.05 -4.02
N ALA A 146 -12.76 10.87 -2.78
CA ALA A 146 -11.43 10.43 -2.42
C ALA A 146 -11.22 8.96 -2.83
N VAL A 147 -12.14 8.08 -2.46
CA VAL A 147 -12.13 6.66 -2.83
C VAL A 147 -12.10 6.49 -4.36
N ARG A 148 -12.98 7.17 -5.09
CA ARG A 148 -13.05 7.07 -6.55
C ARG A 148 -11.74 7.54 -7.21
N SER A 149 -11.13 8.60 -6.67
CA SER A 149 -9.83 9.07 -7.13
C SER A 149 -8.74 8.01 -6.96
N ASP A 150 -8.70 7.33 -5.81
CA ASP A 150 -7.71 6.26 -5.57
C ASP A 150 -7.93 5.05 -6.46
N TYR A 151 -9.19 4.61 -6.63
CA TYR A 151 -9.50 3.52 -7.55
C TYR A 151 -9.04 3.87 -8.97
N ARG A 152 -9.30 5.11 -9.42
CA ARG A 152 -8.80 5.58 -10.71
C ARG A 152 -7.28 5.47 -10.76
N ALA A 153 -6.56 6.05 -9.80
CA ALA A 153 -5.11 6.04 -9.77
C ALA A 153 -4.53 4.62 -9.87
N VAL A 154 -5.12 3.67 -9.12
CA VAL A 154 -4.68 2.28 -9.06
C VAL A 154 -5.00 1.50 -10.35
N GLU A 155 -6.16 1.72 -10.94
CA GLU A 155 -6.63 0.99 -12.13
C GLU A 155 -5.99 1.54 -13.42
N THR A 156 -5.68 2.83 -13.46
CA THR A 156 -4.99 3.46 -14.60
C THR A 156 -3.47 3.39 -14.52
N TYR A 157 -2.91 3.00 -13.37
CA TYR A 157 -1.47 2.86 -13.21
C TYR A 157 -0.86 1.87 -14.19
N ARG A 158 0.27 2.25 -14.78
CA ARG A 158 1.12 1.40 -15.62
C ARG A 158 2.55 1.56 -15.14
N HIS A 159 3.16 0.45 -14.74
CA HIS A 159 4.58 0.44 -14.41
C HIS A 159 5.43 0.73 -15.67
N GLU A 160 6.60 1.31 -15.45
CA GLU A 160 7.63 1.43 -16.48
C GLU A 160 8.39 0.10 -16.62
N PRO A 161 8.37 -0.56 -17.80
CA PRO A 161 9.07 -1.82 -17.99
C PRO A 161 10.59 -1.70 -17.79
N GLY A 162 11.21 -2.73 -17.21
CA GLY A 162 12.67 -2.79 -17.00
C GLY A 162 13.18 -2.08 -15.75
N ARG A 163 12.29 -1.46 -14.97
CA ARG A 163 12.63 -0.87 -13.67
C ARG A 163 12.70 -1.94 -12.59
N THR A 164 13.78 -1.94 -11.81
CA THR A 164 14.03 -2.90 -10.72
C THR A 164 14.42 -2.18 -9.43
N LEU A 165 14.08 -2.78 -8.30
CA LEU A 165 14.59 -2.37 -6.99
C LEU A 165 15.92 -3.07 -6.69
N ASP A 166 16.69 -2.52 -5.76
CA ASP A 166 17.91 -3.17 -5.24
C ASP A 166 17.72 -3.78 -3.84
N CYS A 167 16.54 -3.57 -3.26
CA CYS A 167 16.23 -4.01 -1.90
C CYS A 167 15.48 -5.36 -1.87
N PRO A 168 15.62 -6.13 -0.77
CA PRO A 168 14.78 -7.29 -0.54
C PRO A 168 13.29 -6.94 -0.60
N VAL A 169 12.48 -7.84 -1.18
CA VAL A 169 11.03 -7.70 -1.23
C VAL A 169 10.39 -8.83 -0.43
N THR A 170 9.48 -8.49 0.48
CA THR A 170 8.61 -9.45 1.13
C THR A 170 7.18 -9.20 0.70
N VAL A 171 6.60 -10.16 -0.02
CA VAL A 171 5.22 -10.10 -0.48
C VAL A 171 4.34 -10.74 0.57
N LEU A 172 3.25 -10.09 0.95
CA LEU A 172 2.23 -10.65 1.83
C LEU A 172 0.91 -10.74 1.07
N THR A 173 0.29 -11.91 1.02
CA THR A 173 -1.02 -12.08 0.36
C THR A 173 -1.96 -12.96 1.17
N GLY A 174 -3.26 -12.72 1.02
CA GLY A 174 -4.30 -13.60 1.55
C GLY A 174 -4.47 -14.83 0.66
N ASP A 175 -4.72 -16.00 1.25
CA ASP A 175 -4.98 -17.26 0.52
C ASP A 175 -6.31 -17.25 -0.26
N SER A 176 -7.20 -16.33 0.08
CA SER A 176 -8.51 -16.15 -0.53
C SER A 176 -8.71 -14.72 -1.06
N ASP A 177 -7.61 -13.98 -1.30
CA ASP A 177 -7.65 -12.66 -1.93
C ASP A 177 -8.01 -12.76 -3.42
N PRO A 178 -9.19 -12.30 -3.88
CA PRO A 178 -9.57 -12.37 -5.29
C PRO A 178 -8.75 -11.42 -6.18
N ARG A 179 -8.04 -10.45 -5.60
CA ARG A 179 -7.26 -9.43 -6.31
C ARG A 179 -5.81 -9.83 -6.56
N VAL A 180 -5.34 -10.93 -5.96
CA VAL A 180 -3.94 -11.39 -6.05
C VAL A 180 -3.89 -12.91 -6.14
N SER A 181 -3.53 -13.45 -7.30
CA SER A 181 -3.24 -14.88 -7.42
C SER A 181 -1.83 -15.21 -6.88
N PRO A 182 -1.55 -16.49 -6.56
CA PRO A 182 -0.19 -16.91 -6.19
C PRO A 182 0.87 -16.52 -7.23
N ASP A 183 0.60 -16.74 -8.52
CA ASP A 183 1.52 -16.38 -9.62
C ASP A 183 1.75 -14.86 -9.72
N GLU A 184 0.72 -14.05 -9.43
CA GLU A 184 0.83 -12.60 -9.41
C GLU A 184 1.59 -12.07 -8.20
N ALA A 185 1.55 -12.77 -7.07
CA ALA A 185 2.36 -12.48 -5.90
C ALA A 185 3.84 -12.86 -6.14
N GLU A 186 4.10 -14.05 -6.69
CA GLU A 186 5.44 -14.52 -7.02
C GLU A 186 6.15 -13.62 -8.04
N ALA A 187 5.39 -13.05 -8.98
CA ALA A 187 5.90 -12.15 -10.01
C ALA A 187 6.62 -10.90 -9.47
N TRP A 188 6.52 -10.56 -8.18
CA TRP A 188 7.33 -9.50 -7.57
C TRP A 188 8.83 -9.79 -7.64
N THR A 189 9.24 -11.05 -7.80
CA THR A 189 10.65 -11.43 -8.03
C THR A 189 11.24 -10.78 -9.29
N GLU A 190 10.40 -10.42 -10.26
CA GLU A 190 10.81 -9.71 -11.49
C GLU A 190 11.15 -8.23 -11.25
N HIS A 191 10.80 -7.68 -10.07
CA HIS A 191 10.86 -6.25 -9.77
C HIS A 191 11.98 -5.88 -8.80
N THR A 192 12.86 -6.81 -8.45
CA THR A 192 14.01 -6.55 -7.60
C THR A 192 15.22 -7.39 -7.99
N THR A 193 16.42 -6.88 -7.75
CA THR A 193 17.67 -7.65 -7.80
C THR A 193 18.00 -8.31 -6.46
N GLY A 194 17.31 -7.92 -5.38
CA GLY A 194 17.39 -8.52 -4.05
C GLY A 194 16.55 -9.79 -3.90
N PRO A 195 16.66 -10.49 -2.76
CA PRO A 195 15.85 -11.67 -2.49
C PRO A 195 14.36 -11.31 -2.36
N THR A 196 13.51 -12.15 -2.93
CA THR A 196 12.05 -12.06 -2.79
C THR A 196 11.53 -13.22 -1.95
N GLU A 197 10.61 -12.93 -1.04
CA GLU A 197 9.96 -13.92 -0.19
C GLU A 197 8.44 -13.70 -0.22
N VAL A 198 7.66 -14.76 -0.42
CA VAL A 198 6.19 -14.69 -0.45
C VAL A 198 5.61 -15.35 0.79
N GLU A 199 4.82 -14.57 1.54
CA GLU A 199 4.15 -14.96 2.76
C GLU A 199 2.65 -15.00 2.52
N VAL A 200 2.09 -16.21 2.51
CA VAL A 200 0.65 -16.42 2.37
C VAL A 200 0.02 -16.55 3.77
N LEU A 201 -0.97 -15.71 4.04
CA LEU A 201 -1.74 -15.72 5.28
C LEU A 201 -3.19 -16.14 5.00
N PRO A 202 -3.88 -16.77 5.95
CA PRO A 202 -5.31 -17.01 5.81
C PRO A 202 -6.08 -15.70 5.62
N GLY A 203 -7.14 -15.72 4.82
CA GLY A 203 -8.07 -14.60 4.67
C GLY A 203 -8.02 -13.90 3.31
N GLY A 204 -8.95 -12.97 3.13
CA GLY A 204 -9.14 -12.23 1.88
C GLY A 204 -8.18 -11.05 1.74
N HIS A 205 -8.60 -10.06 0.95
CA HIS A 205 -7.78 -8.88 0.65
C HIS A 205 -7.25 -8.16 1.90
N PHE A 206 -8.07 -8.08 2.96
CA PHE A 206 -7.72 -7.44 4.22
C PHE A 206 -7.24 -8.43 5.32
N PHE A 207 -6.61 -9.54 4.94
CA PHE A 207 -5.99 -10.51 5.87
C PHE A 207 -5.12 -9.86 6.95
N LEU A 208 -4.49 -8.72 6.64
CA LEU A 208 -3.60 -7.99 7.54
C LEU A 208 -4.32 -7.40 8.76
N VAL A 209 -5.65 -7.23 8.72
CA VAL A 209 -6.45 -6.78 9.86
C VAL A 209 -6.63 -7.95 10.82
N GLU A 210 -7.11 -9.08 10.31
CA GLU A 210 -7.38 -10.31 11.08
C GLU A 210 -6.09 -10.91 11.66
N HIS A 211 -4.98 -10.79 10.92
CA HIS A 211 -3.68 -11.33 11.29
C HIS A 211 -2.65 -10.25 11.63
N SER A 212 -3.10 -9.10 12.12
CA SER A 212 -2.26 -7.95 12.46
C SER A 212 -1.03 -8.30 13.33
N ALA A 213 -1.21 -9.10 14.38
CA ALA A 213 -0.10 -9.53 15.23
C ALA A 213 0.96 -10.36 14.48
N ARG A 214 0.52 -11.25 13.56
CA ARG A 214 1.42 -12.05 12.73
C ARG A 214 2.17 -11.18 11.72
N VAL A 215 1.47 -10.24 11.07
CA VAL A 215 2.07 -9.29 10.13
C VAL A 215 3.10 -8.41 10.83
N VAL A 216 2.78 -7.83 11.99
CA VAL A 216 3.70 -6.99 12.77
C VAL A 216 4.94 -7.78 13.18
N ARG A 217 4.77 -9.01 13.69
CA ARG A 217 5.89 -9.86 14.06
C ARG A 217 6.80 -10.16 12.87
N LEU A 218 6.20 -10.47 11.73
CA LEU A 218 6.93 -10.73 10.49
C LEU A 218 7.74 -9.51 10.05
N VAL A 219 7.13 -8.32 10.06
CA VAL A 219 7.84 -7.06 9.76
C VAL A 219 8.99 -6.84 10.73
N ALA A 220 8.76 -6.99 12.04
CA ALA A 220 9.80 -6.83 13.05
C ALA A 220 10.95 -7.82 12.84
N ASP A 221 10.65 -9.10 12.60
CA ASP A 221 11.66 -10.14 12.39
C ASP A 221 12.50 -9.89 11.14
N LYS A 222 11.89 -9.41 10.05
CA LYS A 222 12.58 -9.08 8.79
C LYS A 222 13.42 -7.80 8.85
N LEU A 223 13.18 -6.95 9.84
CA LEU A 223 13.95 -5.72 10.08
C LEU A 223 15.01 -5.88 11.18
N LYS A 224 15.07 -7.02 11.86
CA LYS A 224 16.15 -7.28 12.84
C LYS A 224 17.51 -7.30 12.15
N GLY A 225 18.46 -6.55 12.71
CA GLY A 225 19.85 -6.53 12.25
C GLY A 225 20.09 -5.77 10.95
N GLN A 226 19.12 -4.96 10.51
CA GLN A 226 19.29 -3.95 9.47
C GLN A 226 19.83 -2.64 10.05
#